data_AF-H0A086-F1
#
_entry.id   AF-H0A086-F1
#
_cell.length_a   1.000
_cell.length_b   1.000
_cell.length_c   1.000
_cell.angle_alpha   90.00
_cell.angle_beta   90.00
_cell.angle_gamma   90.00
#
_symmetry.space_group_name_H-M   'P 1'
#
loop_
_entity.id
_entity.type
_entity.pdbx_description
1 polymer ?
#
loop_
_entity_poly.entity_id
_entity_poly.type
_entity_poly.pdbx_seq_one_letter_code
_entity_poly.pdbx_strand_id
1 'polypeptide(L)'
;MAKISLVATKAFRFGGRALVAGDEFEASARDARLLKAVGKAGDPKPKAVRAAKPAPKDDEPGDSEAPDVLRRGRYARRDMQAEG
;
A
#
# COMPACT_ATOMS: atom_id res chain seq x y z
N MET A 1 13.35 -16.79 7.48
CA MET A 1 12.81 -15.55 6.87
C MET A 1 11.30 -15.71 6.75
N ALA A 2 10.51 -14.71 7.19
CA ALA A 2 9.06 -14.75 7.05
C ALA A 2 8.66 -14.62 5.57
N LYS A 3 7.71 -15.43 5.13
CA LYS A 3 7.12 -15.39 3.79
C LYS A 3 5.75 -14.74 3.86
N ILE A 4 5.41 -13.94 2.85
CA ILE A 4 4.15 -13.21 2.74
C ILE A 4 3.43 -13.69 1.48
N SER A 5 2.16 -14.05 1.62
CA SER A 5 1.26 -14.41 0.51
C SER A 5 0.76 -13.16 -0.19
N LEU A 6 0.79 -13.17 -1.52
CA LEU A 6 0.43 -12.06 -2.38
C LEU A 6 -0.35 -12.58 -3.60
N VAL A 7 -1.09 -11.68 -4.24
CA VAL A 7 -1.76 -11.96 -5.51
C VAL A 7 -1.10 -11.13 -6.61
N ALA A 8 -0.72 -11.77 -7.72
CA ALA A 8 -0.19 -11.10 -8.89
C ALA A 8 -1.27 -10.22 -9.54
N THR A 9 -0.95 -8.96 -9.81
CA THR A 9 -1.89 -8.03 -10.46
C THR A 9 -1.75 -8.04 -11.98
N LYS A 10 -0.60 -8.48 -12.48
CA LYS A 10 -0.20 -8.52 -13.89
C LYS A 10 0.67 -9.75 -14.15
N ALA A 11 0.92 -10.07 -15.42
CA ALA A 11 1.82 -11.15 -15.78
C ALA A 11 3.30 -10.76 -15.56
N PHE A 12 4.05 -11.59 -14.82
CA PHE A 12 5.50 -11.41 -14.63
C PHE A 12 6.17 -12.73 -14.22
N ARG A 13 7.51 -12.75 -14.21
CA ARG A 13 8.28 -13.88 -13.69
C ARG A 13 8.76 -13.61 -12.27
N PHE A 14 8.57 -14.59 -11.40
CA PHE A 14 9.04 -14.56 -10.01
C PHE A 14 9.52 -15.94 -9.58
N GLY A 15 10.74 -16.04 -9.01
CA GLY A 15 11.29 -17.32 -8.54
C GLY A 15 11.37 -18.41 -9.63
N GLY A 16 11.62 -18.03 -10.89
CA GLY A 16 11.66 -18.96 -12.02
C GLY A 16 10.29 -19.40 -12.56
N ARG A 17 9.18 -18.95 -11.95
CA ARG A 17 7.81 -19.25 -12.41
C ARG A 17 7.22 -18.04 -13.13
N ALA A 18 6.47 -18.28 -14.20
CA ALA A 18 5.63 -17.26 -14.80
C ALA A 18 4.30 -17.21 -14.04
N LEU A 19 3.96 -16.02 -13.54
CA LEU A 19 2.70 -15.74 -12.86
C LEU A 19 1.84 -14.90 -13.79
N VAL A 20 0.52 -15.14 -13.77
CA VAL A 20 -0.49 -14.30 -14.43
C VAL A 20 -1.30 -13.52 -13.41
N ALA A 21 -2.05 -12.52 -13.88
CA ALA A 21 -2.92 -11.74 -13.00
C ALA A 21 -3.96 -12.64 -12.30
N GLY A 22 -4.05 -12.54 -10.97
CA GLY A 22 -4.88 -13.38 -10.13
C GLY A 22 -4.14 -14.53 -9.45
N ASP A 23 -2.93 -14.89 -9.90
CA ASP A 23 -2.17 -15.98 -9.29
C ASP A 23 -1.70 -15.61 -7.87
N GLU A 24 -1.92 -16.52 -6.93
CA GLU A 24 -1.36 -16.45 -5.59
C GLU A 24 0.09 -16.93 -5.58
N PHE A 25 0.97 -16.20 -4.90
CA PHE A 25 2.38 -16.55 -4.73
C PHE A 25 2.94 -16.06 -3.40
N GLU A 26 4.05 -16.67 -2.96
CA GLU A 26 4.75 -16.29 -1.73
C GLU A 26 6.05 -15.56 -2.04
N ALA A 27 6.33 -14.49 -1.29
CA ALA A 27 7.56 -13.72 -1.41
C ALA A 27 8.17 -13.41 -0.04
N SER A 28 9.46 -13.06 -0.01
CA SER A 28 10.07 -12.52 1.19
C SER A 28 9.45 -11.16 1.56
N ALA A 29 9.53 -10.74 2.82
CA ALA A 29 9.01 -9.43 3.23
C ALA A 29 9.61 -8.25 2.43
N ARG A 30 10.89 -8.37 2.03
CA ARG A 30 11.56 -7.35 1.21
C ARG A 30 11.00 -7.32 -0.21
N ASP A 31 10.86 -8.49 -0.83
CA ASP A 31 10.34 -8.60 -2.19
C ASP A 31 8.86 -8.21 -2.25
N ALA A 32 8.08 -8.57 -1.23
CA ALA A 32 6.69 -8.18 -1.12
C ALA A 32 6.52 -6.66 -1.16
N ARG A 33 7.33 -5.92 -0.39
CA ARG A 33 7.32 -4.44 -0.41
C ARG A 33 7.68 -3.89 -1.78
N LEU A 34 8.71 -4.43 -2.42
CA LEU A 34 9.12 -4.00 -3.76
C LEU A 34 8.02 -4.26 -4.80
N LEU A 35 7.44 -5.47 -4.81
CA LEU A 35 6.42 -5.88 -5.77
C LEU A 35 5.12 -5.08 -5.62
N LYS A 36 4.75 -4.72 -4.39
CA LYS A 36 3.65 -3.79 -4.13
C LYS A 36 3.97 -2.39 -4.64
N ALA A 37 5.16 -1.87 -4.35
CA ALA A 37 5.58 -0.54 -4.80
C ALA A 37 5.61 -0.41 -6.33
N VAL A 38 6.00 -1.46 -7.06
CA VAL A 38 5.96 -1.47 -8.54
C VAL A 38 4.60 -1.91 -9.12
N GLY A 39 3.60 -2.15 -8.27
CA GLY A 39 2.23 -2.48 -8.70
C GLY A 39 2.10 -3.85 -9.38
N LYS A 40 2.99 -4.81 -9.11
CA LYS A 40 2.94 -6.19 -9.64
C LYS A 40 2.23 -7.17 -8.71
N ALA A 41 2.09 -6.80 -7.44
CA ALA A 41 1.47 -7.64 -6.42
C ALA A 41 0.53 -6.82 -5.53
N GLY A 42 -0.56 -7.46 -5.12
CA GLY A 42 -1.52 -6.93 -4.16
C GLY A 42 -1.69 -7.87 -2.98
N ASP A 43 -2.33 -7.36 -1.92
CA ASP A 43 -2.75 -8.19 -0.80
C ASP A 43 -3.80 -9.22 -1.25
N PRO A 44 -3.75 -10.46 -0.75
CA PRO A 44 -4.81 -11.42 -1.00
C PRO A 44 -6.12 -10.83 -0.48
N LYS A 45 -7.10 -10.68 -1.37
CA LYS A 45 -8.41 -10.18 -0.96
C LYS A 45 -8.92 -11.07 0.16
N PRO A 46 -9.35 -10.52 1.31
CA PRO A 46 -10.06 -11.33 2.28
C PRO A 46 -11.26 -11.92 1.53
N LYS A 47 -11.40 -13.25 1.54
CA LYS A 47 -12.61 -13.90 1.02
C LYS A 47 -13.77 -13.25 1.75
N ALA A 48 -14.46 -12.34 1.08
CA ALA A 48 -15.68 -11.76 1.58
C ALA A 48 -16.64 -12.93 1.78
N VAL A 49 -16.79 -13.37 3.02
CA VAL A 49 -17.90 -14.20 3.43
C VAL A 49 -19.11 -13.38 2.99
N ARG A 50 -19.86 -13.88 1.99
CA ARG A 50 -21.05 -13.21 1.46
C ARG A 50 -22.08 -13.11 2.60
N ALA A 51 -21.95 -12.10 3.45
CA ALA A 51 -23.04 -11.64 4.27
C ALA A 51 -24.03 -10.98 3.31
N ALA A 52 -25.25 -11.51 3.28
CA ALA A 52 -26.35 -10.95 2.52
C ALA A 52 -26.46 -9.44 2.80
N LYS A 53 -26.61 -8.65 1.73
CA LYS A 53 -26.80 -7.19 1.79
C LYS A 53 -27.93 -6.84 2.77
N PRO A 54 -27.75 -5.78 3.56
CA PRO A 54 -28.61 -4.62 3.29
C PRO A 54 -27.87 -3.28 3.28
N ALA A 55 -28.27 -2.44 2.30
CA ALA A 55 -28.24 -0.97 2.21
C ALA A 55 -26.90 -0.19 2.31
N PRO A 56 -26.78 0.99 1.64
CA PRO A 56 -25.52 1.67 1.41
C PRO A 56 -25.10 2.45 2.66
N LYS A 57 -23.84 2.29 3.07
CA LYS A 57 -23.15 3.22 3.97
C LYS A 57 -21.90 3.68 3.25
N ASP A 58 -21.94 4.94 2.81
CA ASP A 58 -20.77 5.80 2.66
C ASP A 58 -19.99 5.79 3.97
N ASP A 59 -18.86 5.07 4.02
CA ASP A 59 -17.86 5.16 5.10
C ASP A 59 -16.53 4.55 4.62
N GLU A 60 -15.77 5.35 3.87
CA GLU A 60 -14.31 5.43 4.05
C GLU A 60 -14.07 6.70 4.90
N PRO A 61 -13.05 6.76 5.80
CA PRO A 61 -11.70 6.25 5.51
C PRO A 61 -10.88 5.66 6.69
N GLY A 62 -9.90 4.82 6.33
CA GLY A 62 -8.51 4.88 6.85
C GLY A 62 -8.13 4.13 8.13
N ASP A 63 -7.18 3.19 8.02
CA ASP A 63 -6.06 3.12 8.98
C ASP A 63 -4.81 2.43 8.39
N SER A 64 -3.86 3.25 7.97
CA SER A 64 -2.44 2.94 7.93
C SER A 64 -1.71 4.26 8.16
N GLU A 65 -1.43 4.55 9.43
CA GLU A 65 -0.53 5.60 9.88
C GLU A 65 0.83 5.51 9.17
N ALA A 66 1.08 6.47 8.28
CA ALA A 66 2.24 7.36 8.35
C ALA A 66 2.04 8.51 7.34
N PRO A 67 1.60 9.71 7.77
CA PRO A 67 1.84 10.91 7.00
C PRO A 67 3.29 11.33 7.27
N ASP A 68 4.20 10.99 6.35
CA ASP A 68 5.51 11.63 6.33
C ASP A 68 5.29 13.11 6.03
N VAL A 69 5.49 13.90 7.07
CA VAL A 69 5.38 15.34 7.13
C VAL A 69 6.34 15.99 6.13
N LEU A 70 5.91 16.13 4.87
CA LEU A 70 6.42 17.18 3.98
C LEU A 70 5.81 18.53 4.35
N ARG A 71 5.94 18.89 5.63
CA ARG A 71 5.76 20.24 6.16
C ARG A 71 7.04 21.03 5.84
N ARG A 72 7.28 21.31 4.57
CA ARG A 72 8.26 22.33 4.13
C ARG A 72 7.67 23.23 3.06
N GLY A 73 6.53 23.81 3.39
CA GLY A 73 5.96 24.94 2.67
C GLY A 73 5.67 26.08 3.63
N ARG A 74 6.70 26.63 4.32
CA ARG A 74 6.65 27.93 5.00
C ARG A 74 8.08 28.43 5.23
N TYR A 75 8.69 29.04 4.21
CA TYR A 75 9.67 30.11 4.46
C TYR A 75 8.88 31.30 4.99
N ALA A 76 8.49 31.25 6.26
CA ALA A 76 8.06 32.44 6.98
C ALA A 76 9.32 33.29 7.16
N ARG A 77 9.38 34.40 6.45
CA ARG A 77 10.45 35.40 6.60
C ARG A 77 10.46 35.83 8.06
N ARG A 78 11.63 35.78 8.70
CA ARG A 78 11.88 36.39 10.02
C ARG A 78 12.01 37.89 9.84
N ASP A 79 10.92 38.54 9.47
CA ASP A 79 10.83 39.99 9.45
C ASP A 79 10.13 40.42 10.75
N MET A 80 10.77 40.26 11.91
CA MET A 80 10.34 40.96 13.12
C MET A 80 11.48 41.15 14.13
N GLN A 81 12.03 42.37 14.07
CA GLN A 81 12.46 43.24 15.18
C GLN A 81 13.70 42.86 16.02
N ALA A 82 14.77 43.61 15.79
CA ALA A 82 15.78 43.95 16.80
C ALA A 82 15.65 45.45 17.11
N GLU A 83 15.87 45.74 18.38
CA GLU A 83 15.42 46.91 19.14
C GLU A 83 16.11 48.22 18.78
N GLY A 84 15.45 49.32 19.10
CA GLY A 84 16.04 50.65 19.29
C GLY A 84 15.70 51.15 20.69
#